data_AF-A0A2V6W295-F1
#
_entry.id   AF-A0A2V6W295-F1
#
_cell.length_a   1.000
_cell.length_b   1.000
_cell.length_c   1.000
_cell.angle_alpha   90.00
_cell.angle_beta   90.00
_cell.angle_gamma   90.00
#
_symmetry.space_group_name_H-M   'P 1'
#
loop_
_entity.id
_entity.type
_entity.pdbx_description
1 polymer ?
#
loop_
_entity_poly.entity_id
_entity_poly.type
_entity_poly.pdbx_seq_one_letter_code
_entity_poly.pdbx_strand_id
1 'polypeptide(L)'
;MMDSLAWFDSLVGLLSLLIGILLHKWFTDRRLGDAATAAKKIIAEGQREADGVRKAADLEAREAALKMRAGLEEDARRSERELKQVEQRILAKEEELARKLDQLDRRLTESAEKDRALTARDRALGEREARVAAAADEQRRKLESIASLTAEEAKRQLFTQMEEEARREAALVGMRLEEQAREGAREKAREVLATTIQRLAPDYTVETAVSVVGLPSDDMKGRIIGREGRNIRELEQHTGVDLIVDDTPEAVLISAYDPYRREIARLALQRLVADGRIHPARIEEVVNKVKQEMDVQLREEGEKACFEVGVHGLHPELVKLVGRMKYRTSYGQNCLQHSKEVAWLAGMMAAEIGADAKLAKRMGLLHDIGKALTHEQEGSHPELSLQVLTKYSESPQVINAALCGHEDVKAETIEAVLTEAADGISAARPGARRDVLESYIKRLAKLEEIALSYKGVEMCYAIQAGRELRVMTRADVISDLDAHQLAKDISKRIEAEMQYPGHIKVVVIRETRAVEVAK
;
A
#
# COMPACT_ATOMS: atom_id res chain seq x y z
N MET A 1 18.96 123.15 48.52
CA MET A 1 17.74 122.36 48.27
C MET A 1 18.08 120.98 47.68
N MET A 2 19.19 120.34 48.12
CA MET A 2 19.67 119.06 47.62
C MET A 2 19.79 117.97 48.70
N ASP A 3 19.52 118.30 49.98
CA ASP A 3 19.66 117.36 51.10
C ASP A 3 18.37 116.60 51.48
N SER A 4 17.26 116.85 50.77
CA SER A 4 15.96 116.25 51.07
C SER A 4 15.57 115.05 50.19
N LEU A 5 16.49 114.49 49.39
CA LEU A 5 16.24 113.32 48.52
C LEU A 5 17.00 112.04 48.95
N ALA A 6 18.10 112.16 49.72
CA ALA A 6 18.95 111.02 50.08
C ALA A 6 18.28 109.96 50.98
N TRP A 7 17.28 110.35 51.78
CA TRP A 7 16.53 109.41 52.62
C TRP A 7 15.55 108.54 51.82
N PHE A 8 15.09 109.00 50.65
CA PHE A 8 14.18 108.24 49.79
C PHE A 8 14.90 107.08 49.09
N ASP A 9 16.10 107.32 48.56
CA ASP A 9 16.92 106.28 47.91
C ASP A 9 17.36 105.19 48.89
N SER A 10 17.68 105.57 50.13
CA SER A 10 18.00 104.63 51.20
C SER A 10 16.81 103.74 51.57
N LEU A 11 15.60 104.31 51.59
CA LEU A 11 14.36 103.58 51.89
C LEU A 11 14.01 102.59 50.76
N VAL A 12 14.18 103.00 49.50
CA VAL A 12 13.96 102.14 48.32
C VAL A 12 14.99 101.00 48.30
N GLY A 13 16.26 101.27 48.66
CA GLY A 13 17.30 100.24 48.80
C GLY A 13 16.96 99.21 49.89
N LEU A 14 16.44 99.66 51.03
CA LEU A 14 16.06 98.77 52.13
C LEU A 14 14.81 97.94 51.80
N LEU A 15 13.83 98.54 51.12
CA LEU A 15 12.62 97.86 50.69
C LEU A 15 12.93 96.81 49.60
N SER A 16 13.78 97.15 48.63
CA SER A 16 14.21 96.21 47.58
C SER A 16 15.06 95.06 48.13
N LEU A 17 15.91 95.31 49.14
CA LEU A 17 16.63 94.25 49.86
C LEU A 17 15.66 93.34 50.63
N LEU A 18 14.66 93.91 51.31
CA LEU A 18 13.65 93.15 52.03
C LEU A 18 12.83 92.27 51.07
N ILE A 19 12.39 92.82 49.94
CA ILE A 19 11.69 92.09 48.88
C ILE A 19 12.59 91.00 48.30
N GLY A 20 13.88 91.28 48.07
CA GLY A 20 14.85 90.30 47.58
C GLY A 20 15.04 89.12 48.54
N ILE A 21 15.15 89.40 49.85
CA ILE A 21 15.26 88.36 50.89
C ILE A 21 13.98 87.54 50.97
N LEU A 22 12.80 88.18 50.89
CA LEU A 22 11.51 87.49 50.92
C LEU A 22 11.31 86.61 49.68
N LEU A 23 11.65 87.10 48.48
CA LEU A 23 11.60 86.33 47.24
C LEU A 23 12.60 85.18 47.27
N HIS A 24 13.83 85.39 47.75
CA HIS A 24 14.83 84.34 47.87
C HIS A 24 14.40 83.26 48.86
N LYS A 25 13.83 83.64 50.01
CA LYS A 25 13.27 82.69 50.98
C LYS A 25 12.10 81.91 50.37
N TRP A 26 11.17 82.58 49.67
CA TRP A 26 10.04 81.93 49.02
C TRP A 26 10.46 80.95 47.92
N PHE A 27 11.42 81.32 47.05
CA PHE A 27 11.95 80.43 46.03
C PHE A 27 12.73 79.24 46.61
N THR A 28 13.50 79.47 47.68
CA THR A 28 14.26 78.40 48.35
C THR A 28 13.34 77.42 49.07
N ASP A 29 12.33 77.92 49.80
CA ASP A 29 11.33 77.09 50.48
C ASP A 29 10.50 76.28 49.46
N ARG A 30 10.16 76.88 48.32
CA ARG A 30 9.46 76.18 47.23
C ARG A 30 10.34 75.10 46.59
N ARG A 31 11.61 75.39 46.30
CA ARG A 31 12.57 74.40 45.77
C ARG A 31 12.83 73.26 46.76
N LEU A 32 12.93 73.55 48.06
CA LEU A 32 13.06 72.55 49.11
C LEU A 32 11.79 71.70 49.23
N GLY A 33 10.61 72.31 49.12
CA GLY A 33 9.32 71.61 49.08
C GLY A 33 9.19 70.69 47.86
N ASP A 34 9.55 71.18 46.68
CA ASP A 34 9.54 70.41 45.43
C ASP A 34 10.55 69.25 45.49
N ALA A 35 11.77 69.50 46.00
CA ALA A 35 12.79 68.47 46.20
C ALA A 35 12.37 67.41 47.23
N ALA A 36 11.75 67.82 48.35
CA ALA A 36 11.21 66.89 49.35
C ALA A 36 10.05 66.05 48.79
N THR A 37 9.21 66.63 47.93
CA THR A 37 8.12 65.92 47.26
C THR A 37 8.66 64.94 46.23
N ALA A 38 9.67 65.33 45.44
CA ALA A 38 10.36 64.45 44.51
C ALA A 38 11.05 63.28 45.23
N ALA A 39 11.75 63.55 46.35
CA ALA A 39 12.38 62.52 47.17
C ALA A 39 11.35 61.52 47.74
N LYS A 40 10.22 62.02 48.26
CA LYS A 40 9.10 61.16 48.71
C LYS A 40 8.54 60.31 47.57
N LYS A 41 8.41 60.88 46.37
CA LYS A 41 7.91 60.17 45.18
C LYS A 41 8.87 59.06 44.76
N ILE A 42 10.17 59.32 44.70
CA ILE A 42 11.20 58.32 44.39
C ILE A 42 11.19 57.18 45.40
N ILE A 43 11.10 57.49 46.71
CA ILE A 43 11.01 56.46 47.75
C ILE A 43 9.74 55.63 47.60
N ALA A 44 8.59 56.26 47.34
CA ALA A 44 7.32 55.56 47.14
C ALA A 44 7.33 54.69 45.87
N GLU A 45 7.94 55.16 44.79
CA GLU A 45 8.13 54.39 43.56
C GLU A 45 9.08 53.21 43.78
N GLY A 46 10.22 53.42 44.45
CA GLY A 46 11.15 52.35 44.81
C GLY A 46 10.55 51.30 45.75
N GLN A 47 9.70 51.71 46.70
CA GLN A 47 8.95 50.77 47.55
C GLN A 47 7.94 49.96 46.74
N ARG A 48 7.20 50.58 45.82
CA ARG A 48 6.26 49.86 44.94
C ARG A 48 6.97 48.88 44.01
N GLU A 49 8.12 49.28 43.47
CA GLU A 49 8.93 48.41 42.61
C GLU A 49 9.51 47.24 43.40
N ALA A 50 10.05 47.48 44.61
CA ALA A 50 10.52 46.42 45.50
C ALA A 50 9.41 45.44 45.91
N ASP A 51 8.21 45.94 46.22
CA ASP A 51 7.04 45.10 46.49
C ASP A 51 6.60 44.31 45.26
N GLY A 52 6.72 44.90 44.07
CA GLY A 52 6.47 44.24 42.78
C GLY A 52 7.43 43.09 42.54
N VAL A 53 8.74 43.32 42.67
CA VAL A 53 9.79 42.30 42.54
C VAL A 53 9.61 41.19 43.56
N ARG A 54 9.31 41.52 44.82
CA ARG A 54 9.08 40.52 45.87
C ARG A 54 7.86 39.65 45.58
N LYS A 55 6.75 40.24 45.12
CA LYS A 55 5.55 39.48 44.75
C LYS A 55 5.79 38.60 43.52
N ALA A 56 6.53 39.10 42.53
CA ALA A 56 6.90 38.31 41.35
C ALA A 56 7.77 37.12 41.74
N ALA A 57 8.79 37.32 42.57
CA ALA A 57 9.65 36.24 43.08
C ALA A 57 8.88 35.20 43.92
N ASP A 58 7.93 35.63 44.76
CA ASP A 58 7.08 34.70 45.53
C ASP A 58 6.15 33.89 44.60
N LEU A 59 5.61 34.52 43.56
CA LEU A 59 4.78 33.84 42.56
C LEU A 59 5.60 32.81 41.77
N GLU A 60 6.79 33.18 41.31
CA GLU A 60 7.70 32.30 40.57
C GLU A 60 8.16 31.11 41.42
N ALA A 61 8.50 31.36 42.70
CA ALA A 61 8.83 30.30 43.65
C ALA A 61 7.66 29.32 43.87
N ARG A 62 6.42 29.83 43.98
CA ARG A 62 5.22 29.00 44.09
C ARG A 62 4.96 28.21 42.81
N GLU A 63 5.13 28.82 41.64
CA GLU A 63 4.96 28.13 40.35
C GLU A 63 6.00 27.02 40.18
N ALA A 64 7.26 27.28 40.53
CA ALA A 64 8.32 26.27 40.53
C ALA A 64 8.01 25.12 41.50
N ALA A 65 7.54 25.43 42.71
CA ALA A 65 7.15 24.41 43.70
C ALA A 65 5.96 23.55 43.21
N LEU A 66 4.96 24.17 42.57
CA LEU A 66 3.83 23.45 41.99
C LEU A 66 4.24 22.56 40.82
N LYS A 67 5.10 23.05 39.91
CA LYS A 67 5.67 22.24 38.81
C LYS A 67 6.47 21.05 39.33
N MET A 68 7.32 21.28 40.34
CA MET A 68 8.10 20.20 40.96
C MET A 68 7.19 19.15 41.60
N ARG A 69 6.16 19.58 42.34
CA ARG A 69 5.20 18.66 42.95
C ARG A 69 4.42 17.87 41.91
N ALA A 70 3.97 18.51 40.82
CA ALA A 70 3.29 17.84 39.73
C ALA A 70 4.19 16.78 39.06
N GLY A 71 5.47 17.11 38.84
CA GLY A 71 6.46 16.16 38.32
C GLY A 71 6.65 14.95 39.24
N LEU A 72 6.79 15.18 40.55
CA LEU A 72 6.92 14.09 41.53
C LEU A 72 5.66 13.20 41.60
N GLU A 73 4.46 13.78 41.50
CA GLU A 73 3.21 13.03 41.47
C GLU A 73 3.07 12.21 40.17
N GLU A 74 3.56 12.73 39.04
CA GLU A 74 3.58 12.01 37.77
C GLU A 74 4.58 10.84 37.81
N ASP A 75 5.80 11.08 38.32
CA ASP A 75 6.82 10.05 38.49
C ASP A 75 6.35 8.95 39.44
N ALA A 76 5.73 9.31 40.57
CA ALA A 76 5.16 8.33 41.50
C ALA A 76 4.07 7.47 40.83
N ARG A 77 3.15 8.09 40.06
CA ARG A 77 2.13 7.35 39.29
C ARG A 77 2.74 6.47 38.21
N ARG A 78 3.83 6.91 37.58
CA ARG A 78 4.56 6.11 36.59
C ARG A 78 5.18 4.88 37.24
N SER A 79 5.92 5.06 38.34
CA SER A 79 6.52 3.97 39.11
C SER A 79 5.45 3.00 39.61
N GLU A 80 4.31 3.48 40.11
CA GLU A 80 3.20 2.62 40.57
C GLU A 80 2.65 1.75 39.42
N ARG A 81 2.47 2.32 38.23
CA ARG A 81 2.05 1.57 37.04
C ARG A 81 3.07 0.54 36.60
N GLU A 82 4.35 0.89 36.58
CA GLU A 82 5.44 -0.03 36.23
C GLU A 82 5.51 -1.19 37.24
N LEU A 83 5.36 -0.90 38.54
CA LEU A 83 5.39 -1.90 39.60
C LEU A 83 4.20 -2.87 39.49
N LYS A 84 3.00 -2.36 39.19
CA LYS A 84 1.81 -3.19 38.95
C LYS A 84 1.94 -4.08 37.72
N GLN A 85 2.58 -3.60 36.65
CA GLN A 85 2.87 -4.42 35.47
C GLN A 85 3.87 -5.54 35.78
N VAL A 86 4.91 -5.23 36.55
CA VAL A 86 5.89 -6.24 37.00
C VAL A 86 5.21 -7.29 37.88
N GLU A 87 4.35 -6.88 38.82
CA GLU A 87 3.58 -7.78 39.68
C GLU A 87 2.67 -8.72 38.88
N GLN A 88 1.91 -8.19 37.91
CA GLN A 88 1.09 -9.01 37.01
C GLN A 88 1.93 -10.01 36.21
N ARG A 89 3.12 -9.61 35.76
CA ARG A 89 4.04 -10.48 35.03
C ARG A 89 4.61 -11.59 35.92
N ILE A 90 4.87 -11.30 37.19
CA ILE A 90 5.32 -12.29 38.18
C ILE A 90 4.21 -13.31 38.43
N LEU A 91 2.98 -12.85 38.71
CA LEU A 91 1.83 -13.74 38.93
C LEU A 91 1.57 -14.66 37.73
N ALA A 92 1.62 -14.13 36.51
CA ALA A 92 1.46 -14.93 35.30
C ALA A 92 2.56 -16.01 35.17
N LYS A 93 3.81 -15.68 35.53
CA LYS A 93 4.91 -16.66 35.55
C LYS A 93 4.73 -17.71 36.65
N GLU A 94 4.25 -17.33 37.82
CA GLU A 94 3.96 -18.28 38.92
C GLU A 94 2.87 -19.28 38.51
N GLU A 95 1.79 -18.82 37.88
CA GLU A 95 0.77 -19.71 37.33
C GLU A 95 1.31 -20.65 36.24
N GLU A 96 2.16 -20.14 35.35
CA GLU A 96 2.80 -20.96 34.32
C GLU A 96 3.72 -22.03 34.92
N LEU A 97 4.51 -21.68 35.94
CA LEU A 97 5.37 -22.60 36.68
C LEU A 97 4.55 -23.66 37.43
N ALA A 98 3.44 -23.27 38.06
CA ALA A 98 2.55 -24.21 38.74
C ALA A 98 1.96 -25.24 37.76
N ARG A 99 1.54 -24.80 36.56
CA ARG A 99 1.07 -25.71 35.51
C ARG A 99 2.16 -26.67 35.02
N LYS A 100 3.39 -26.17 34.86
CA LYS A 100 4.54 -27.00 34.47
C LYS A 100 4.88 -28.04 35.54
N LEU A 101 4.79 -27.68 36.81
CA LEU A 101 4.99 -28.61 37.93
C LEU A 101 3.93 -29.72 37.92
N ASP A 102 2.65 -29.39 37.74
CA ASP A 102 1.57 -30.39 37.64
C ASP A 102 1.78 -31.34 36.45
N GLN A 103 2.22 -30.82 35.31
CA GLN A 103 2.55 -31.63 34.14
C GLN A 103 3.74 -32.57 34.39
N LEU A 104 4.78 -32.09 35.09
CA LEU A 104 5.93 -32.92 35.45
C LEU A 104 5.54 -34.02 36.43
N ASP A 105 4.69 -33.72 37.39
CA ASP A 105 4.22 -34.70 38.38
C ASP A 105 3.39 -35.81 37.71
N ARG A 106 2.50 -35.45 36.77
CA ARG A 106 1.79 -36.43 35.93
C ARG A 106 2.72 -37.31 35.08
N ARG A 107 3.78 -36.72 34.52
CA ARG A 107 4.78 -37.50 33.76
C ARG A 107 5.56 -38.45 34.65
N LEU A 108 5.88 -38.03 35.87
CA LEU A 108 6.55 -38.86 36.88
C LEU A 108 5.67 -40.05 37.28
N THR A 109 4.38 -39.82 37.53
CA THR A 109 3.44 -40.92 37.85
C THR A 109 3.27 -41.88 36.68
N GLU A 110 3.08 -41.38 35.46
CA GLU A 110 3.03 -42.21 34.24
C GLU A 110 4.31 -43.03 34.03
N SER A 111 5.49 -42.42 34.27
CA SER A 111 6.78 -43.12 34.17
C SER A 111 6.88 -44.23 35.22
N ALA A 112 6.49 -43.96 36.46
CA ALA A 112 6.50 -44.94 37.53
C ALA A 112 5.53 -46.11 37.24
N GLU A 113 4.38 -45.84 36.63
CA GLU A 113 3.46 -46.89 36.18
C GLU A 113 4.04 -47.73 35.04
N LYS A 114 4.70 -47.09 34.07
CA LYS A 114 5.41 -47.78 32.98
C LYS A 114 6.55 -48.65 33.50
N ASP A 115 7.35 -48.17 34.45
CA ASP A 115 8.43 -48.95 35.05
C ASP A 115 7.90 -50.17 35.80
N ARG A 116 6.77 -50.03 36.52
CA ARG A 116 6.11 -51.17 37.16
C ARG A 116 5.60 -52.18 36.13
N ALA A 117 5.01 -51.70 35.03
CA ALA A 117 4.53 -52.56 33.94
C ALA A 117 5.68 -53.28 33.22
N LEU A 118 6.80 -52.60 32.98
CA LEU A 118 8.02 -53.18 32.42
C LEU A 118 8.60 -54.24 33.34
N THR A 119 8.74 -53.94 34.63
CA THR A 119 9.23 -54.91 35.63
C THR A 119 8.34 -56.15 35.68
N ALA A 120 7.02 -55.98 35.59
CA ALA A 120 6.08 -57.11 35.53
C ALA A 120 6.22 -57.91 34.23
N ARG A 121 6.44 -57.24 33.09
CA ARG A 121 6.72 -57.89 31.80
C ARG A 121 8.04 -58.65 31.82
N ASP A 122 9.11 -58.08 32.35
CA ASP A 122 10.42 -58.72 32.46
C ASP A 122 10.33 -59.98 33.32
N ARG A 123 9.56 -59.93 34.41
CA ARG A 123 9.31 -61.09 35.25
C ARG A 123 8.53 -62.19 34.50
N ALA A 124 7.49 -61.81 33.76
CA ALA A 124 6.71 -62.72 32.93
C ALA A 124 7.54 -63.29 31.75
N LEU A 125 8.45 -62.48 31.18
CA LEU A 125 9.39 -62.90 30.15
C LEU A 125 10.40 -63.89 30.72
N GLY A 126 10.99 -63.63 31.89
CA GLY A 126 11.89 -64.57 32.55
C GLY A 126 11.23 -65.91 32.87
N GLU A 127 9.96 -65.90 33.31
CA GLU A 127 9.17 -67.14 33.47
C GLU A 127 8.93 -67.86 32.14
N ARG A 128 8.67 -67.10 31.06
CA ARG A 128 8.45 -67.65 29.72
C ARG A 128 9.74 -68.18 29.10
N GLU A 129 10.87 -67.50 29.29
CA GLU A 129 12.21 -67.95 28.90
C GLU A 129 12.59 -69.23 29.62
N ALA A 130 12.31 -69.34 30.92
CA ALA A 130 12.52 -70.59 31.66
C ALA A 130 11.66 -71.75 31.10
N ARG A 131 10.39 -71.47 30.75
CA ARG A 131 9.51 -72.45 30.09
C ARG A 131 9.98 -72.81 28.68
N VAL A 132 10.44 -71.83 27.91
CA VAL A 132 10.97 -72.03 26.55
C VAL A 132 12.29 -72.79 26.61
N ALA A 133 13.17 -72.51 27.57
CA ALA A 133 14.40 -73.26 27.77
C ALA A 133 14.10 -74.73 28.12
N ALA A 134 13.14 -74.98 29.02
CA ALA A 134 12.69 -76.34 29.34
C ALA A 134 12.07 -77.04 28.12
N ALA A 135 11.22 -76.33 27.36
CA ALA A 135 10.60 -76.86 26.14
C ALA A 135 11.62 -77.05 25.01
N ALA A 136 12.66 -76.22 24.93
CA ALA A 136 13.76 -76.30 23.97
C ALA A 136 14.70 -77.46 24.30
N ASP A 137 14.91 -77.78 25.58
CA ASP A 137 15.67 -78.96 26.01
C ASP A 137 14.87 -80.25 25.73
N GLU A 138 13.54 -80.21 25.90
CA GLU A 138 12.62 -81.28 25.50
C GLU A 138 12.55 -81.43 23.96
N GLN A 139 12.51 -80.32 23.22
CA GLN A 139 12.58 -80.30 21.77
C GLN A 139 13.93 -80.73 21.27
N ARG A 140 15.04 -80.41 21.94
CA ARG A 140 16.39 -80.85 21.58
C ARG A 140 16.51 -82.37 21.71
N ARG A 141 15.93 -82.97 22.76
CA ARG A 141 15.81 -84.43 22.89
C ARG A 141 14.93 -85.06 21.80
N LYS A 142 13.87 -84.36 21.36
CA LYS A 142 13.02 -84.78 20.23
C LYS A 142 13.66 -84.51 18.86
N LEU A 143 14.49 -83.48 18.72
CA LEU A 143 15.21 -83.09 17.50
C LEU A 143 16.46 -83.95 17.29
N GLU A 144 17.16 -84.36 18.36
CA GLU A 144 18.17 -85.43 18.33
C GLU A 144 17.58 -86.75 17.81
N SER A 145 16.25 -86.91 17.91
CA SER A 145 15.48 -88.04 17.36
C SER A 145 14.86 -87.80 15.98
N ILE A 146 14.81 -86.55 15.46
CA ILE A 146 14.01 -86.19 14.27
C ILE A 146 14.81 -85.42 13.19
N ALA A 147 15.98 -84.85 13.49
CA ALA A 147 16.69 -83.96 12.56
C ALA A 147 17.55 -84.68 11.51
N SER A 148 16.88 -85.17 10.46
CA SER A 148 17.49 -85.43 9.14
C SER A 148 17.30 -84.23 8.20
N LEU A 149 17.77 -83.05 8.60
CA LEU A 149 17.92 -81.88 7.71
C LEU A 149 19.40 -81.49 7.65
N THR A 150 19.87 -81.11 6.46
CA THR A 150 21.28 -80.76 6.28
C THR A 150 21.53 -79.29 6.65
N ALA A 151 22.72 -78.98 7.19
CA ALA A 151 23.07 -77.65 7.68
C ALA A 151 22.98 -76.54 6.60
N GLU A 152 23.10 -76.90 5.32
CA GLU A 152 22.99 -75.97 4.19
C GLU A 152 21.56 -75.48 3.93
N GLU A 153 20.56 -76.33 4.13
CA GLU A 153 19.16 -75.98 3.89
C GLU A 153 18.64 -74.99 4.94
N ALA A 154 19.04 -75.18 6.20
CA ALA A 154 18.73 -74.25 7.30
C ALA A 154 19.41 -72.88 7.10
N LYS A 155 20.65 -72.88 6.61
CA LYS A 155 21.41 -71.65 6.35
C LYS A 155 20.78 -70.82 5.23
N ARG A 156 20.33 -71.46 4.14
CA ARG A 156 19.62 -70.76 3.05
C ARG A 156 18.32 -70.10 3.50
N GLN A 157 17.49 -70.80 4.28
CA GLN A 157 16.25 -70.21 4.79
C GLN A 157 16.48 -68.99 5.68
N LEU A 158 17.51 -69.03 6.54
CA LEU A 158 17.87 -67.91 7.39
C LEU A 158 18.32 -66.68 6.58
N PHE A 159 19.15 -66.88 5.56
CA PHE A 159 19.60 -65.79 4.69
C PHE A 159 18.44 -65.09 3.96
N THR A 160 17.49 -65.86 3.43
CA THR A 160 16.32 -65.29 2.75
C THR A 160 15.45 -64.46 3.70
N GLN A 161 15.24 -64.92 4.94
CA GLN A 161 14.47 -64.16 5.93
C GLN A 161 15.18 -62.87 6.34
N MET A 162 16.48 -62.92 6.58
CA MET A 162 17.27 -61.73 6.90
C MET A 162 17.29 -60.71 5.77
N GLU A 163 17.33 -61.15 4.51
CA GLU A 163 17.28 -60.24 3.36
C GLU A 163 15.92 -59.54 3.24
N GLU A 164 14.82 -60.25 3.45
CA GLU A 164 13.48 -59.64 3.43
C GLU A 164 13.26 -58.66 4.60
N GLU A 165 13.80 -58.97 5.78
CA GLU A 165 13.73 -58.09 6.94
C GLU A 165 14.57 -56.83 6.73
N ALA A 166 15.81 -56.97 6.24
CA ALA A 166 16.66 -55.84 5.89
C ALA A 166 16.05 -54.94 4.81
N ARG A 167 15.38 -55.51 3.80
CA ARG A 167 14.66 -54.72 2.78
C ARG A 167 13.49 -53.94 3.36
N ARG A 168 12.73 -54.53 4.28
CA ARG A 168 11.62 -53.84 4.96
C ARG A 168 12.13 -52.71 5.84
N GLU A 169 13.18 -52.95 6.61
CA GLU A 169 13.79 -51.91 7.44
C GLU A 169 14.38 -50.77 6.60
N ALA A 170 15.08 -51.08 5.52
CA ALA A 170 15.62 -50.09 4.60
C ALA A 170 14.52 -49.22 3.97
N ALA A 171 13.38 -49.82 3.60
CA ALA A 171 12.23 -49.08 3.07
C ALA A 171 11.63 -48.13 4.13
N LEU A 172 11.48 -48.60 5.38
CA LEU A 172 10.96 -47.77 6.48
C LEU A 172 11.92 -46.61 6.82
N VAL A 173 13.23 -46.86 6.80
CA VAL A 173 14.25 -45.81 6.99
C VAL A 173 14.19 -44.82 5.84
N GLY A 174 14.08 -45.29 4.59
CA GLY A 174 13.93 -44.44 3.41
C GLY A 174 12.71 -43.52 3.49
N MET A 175 11.54 -44.06 3.84
CA MET A 175 10.32 -43.27 4.02
C MET A 175 10.47 -42.23 5.14
N ARG A 176 11.12 -42.60 6.26
CA ARG A 176 11.36 -41.67 7.37
C ARG A 176 12.30 -40.54 6.98
N LEU A 177 13.37 -40.84 6.24
CA LEU A 177 14.32 -39.84 5.75
C LEU A 177 13.66 -38.90 4.73
N GLU A 178 12.81 -39.43 3.84
CA GLU A 178 12.07 -38.62 2.89
C GLU A 178 11.08 -37.67 3.61
N GLU A 179 10.36 -38.17 4.62
CA GLU A 179 9.45 -37.34 5.42
C GLU A 179 10.21 -36.26 6.18
N GLN A 180 11.33 -36.59 6.83
CA GLN A 180 12.20 -35.62 7.50
C GLN A 180 12.75 -34.58 6.54
N ALA A 181 13.14 -34.97 5.33
CA ALA A 181 13.60 -34.05 4.30
C ALA A 181 12.47 -33.12 3.83
N ARG A 182 11.24 -33.63 3.69
CA ARG A 182 10.06 -32.82 3.35
C ARG A 182 9.70 -31.84 4.46
N GLU A 183 9.71 -32.27 5.72
CA GLU A 183 9.47 -31.40 6.86
C GLU A 183 10.53 -30.29 6.95
N GLY A 184 11.81 -30.65 6.82
CA GLY A 184 12.92 -29.69 6.82
C GLY A 184 12.84 -28.70 5.65
N ALA A 185 12.51 -29.18 4.45
CA ALA A 185 12.29 -28.32 3.29
C ALA A 185 11.12 -27.34 3.50
N ARG A 186 10.05 -27.80 4.15
CA ARG A 186 8.89 -26.95 4.47
C ARG A 186 9.24 -25.85 5.47
N GLU A 187 10.04 -26.17 6.49
CA GLU A 187 10.53 -25.19 7.45
C GLU A 187 11.44 -24.16 6.78
N LYS A 188 12.39 -24.61 5.96
CA LYS A 188 13.28 -23.72 5.23
C LYS A 188 12.52 -22.83 4.24
N ALA A 189 11.55 -23.37 3.49
CA ALA A 189 10.71 -22.59 2.59
C ALA A 189 9.95 -21.48 3.33
N ARG A 190 9.41 -21.76 4.52
CA ARG A 190 8.76 -20.74 5.36
C ARG A 190 9.74 -19.65 5.79
N GLU A 191 10.96 -20.01 6.16
CA GLU A 191 12.01 -19.06 6.52
C GLU A 191 12.39 -18.15 5.34
N VAL A 192 12.58 -18.72 4.15
CA VAL A 192 12.87 -17.96 2.91
C VAL A 192 11.75 -16.98 2.62
N LEU A 193 10.49 -17.44 2.64
CA LEU A 193 9.33 -16.59 2.39
C LEU A 193 9.20 -15.48 3.43
N ALA A 194 9.32 -15.79 4.72
CA ALA A 194 9.22 -14.81 5.80
C ALA A 194 10.31 -13.73 5.67
N THR A 195 11.55 -14.14 5.41
CA THR A 195 12.69 -13.22 5.24
C THR A 195 12.52 -12.34 4.00
N THR A 196 12.04 -12.93 2.90
CA THR A 196 11.80 -12.22 1.64
C THR A 196 10.68 -11.19 1.76
N ILE A 197 9.58 -11.55 2.44
CA ILE A 197 8.47 -10.64 2.72
C ILE A 197 8.91 -9.51 3.67
N GLN A 198 9.64 -9.84 4.75
CA GLN A 198 10.09 -8.85 5.73
C GLN A 198 10.99 -7.77 5.11
N ARG A 199 11.81 -8.15 4.13
CA ARG A 199 12.69 -7.21 3.41
C ARG A 199 11.92 -6.26 2.48
N LEU A 200 10.69 -6.61 2.09
CA LEU A 200 9.87 -5.83 1.17
C LEU A 200 8.69 -5.15 1.91
N ALA A 201 8.99 -4.10 2.66
CA ALA A 201 7.99 -3.21 3.24
C ALA A 201 7.97 -1.87 2.52
N PRO A 202 7.00 -1.63 1.62
CA PRO A 202 6.83 -0.28 1.11
C PRO A 202 5.46 0.33 1.47
N ASP A 203 5.47 1.67 1.61
CA ASP A 203 4.31 2.52 1.93
C ASP A 203 3.66 3.03 0.64
N TYR A 204 2.44 2.62 0.26
CA TYR A 204 1.76 3.28 -0.86
C TYR A 204 0.25 3.46 -0.73
N THR A 205 -0.18 4.60 -1.25
CA THR A 205 -1.56 5.08 -1.41
C THR A 205 -2.14 4.66 -2.76
N VAL A 206 -3.37 4.17 -2.75
CA VAL A 206 -4.15 3.84 -3.96
C VAL A 206 -4.50 5.13 -4.72
N GLU A 207 -4.21 5.17 -6.02
CA GLU A 207 -4.64 6.27 -6.89
C GLU A 207 -6.10 6.10 -7.32
N THR A 208 -6.87 7.19 -7.27
CA THR A 208 -8.29 7.22 -7.63
C THR A 208 -8.51 7.29 -9.14
N ALA A 209 -9.62 6.71 -9.62
CA ALA A 209 -10.00 6.69 -11.04
C ALA A 209 -10.38 8.06 -11.63
N VAL A 210 -10.36 9.13 -10.82
CA VAL A 210 -10.68 10.49 -11.24
C VAL A 210 -9.49 11.37 -10.94
N SER A 211 -9.08 12.16 -11.92
CA SER A 211 -8.06 13.20 -11.77
C SER A 211 -8.75 14.55 -11.73
N VAL A 212 -8.52 15.31 -10.66
CA VAL A 212 -9.03 16.67 -10.49
C VAL A 212 -7.96 17.64 -10.95
N VAL A 213 -8.32 18.56 -11.86
CA VAL A 213 -7.45 19.68 -12.22
C VAL A 213 -8.04 20.96 -11.65
N GLY A 214 -7.28 21.60 -10.76
CA GLY A 214 -7.62 22.93 -10.24
C GLY A 214 -7.42 24.01 -11.30
N LEU A 215 -8.36 24.95 -11.37
CA LEU A 215 -8.35 26.08 -12.28
C LEU A 215 -8.15 27.38 -11.49
N PRO A 216 -7.46 28.39 -12.06
CA PRO A 216 -7.22 29.66 -11.38
C PRO A 216 -8.44 30.58 -11.30
N SER A 217 -9.50 30.31 -12.07
CA SER A 217 -10.77 31.06 -12.02
C SER A 217 -11.87 30.36 -12.83
N ASP A 218 -13.12 30.70 -12.57
CA ASP A 218 -14.26 30.26 -13.39
C ASP A 218 -14.28 30.86 -14.81
N ASP A 219 -13.60 31.99 -15.05
CA ASP A 219 -13.38 32.50 -16.42
C ASP A 219 -12.55 31.50 -17.23
N MET A 220 -11.53 30.91 -16.61
CA MET A 220 -10.73 29.86 -17.24
C MET A 220 -11.56 28.62 -17.55
N LYS A 221 -12.48 28.24 -16.65
CA LYS A 221 -13.44 27.15 -16.87
C LYS A 221 -14.32 27.42 -18.10
N GLY A 222 -14.80 28.66 -18.24
CA GLY A 222 -15.54 29.12 -19.44
C GLY A 222 -14.74 29.03 -20.74
N ARG A 223 -13.44 29.35 -20.70
CA ARG A 223 -12.55 29.22 -21.88
C ARG A 223 -12.23 27.78 -22.23
N ILE A 224 -12.10 26.90 -21.23
CA ILE A 224 -11.93 25.45 -21.43
C ILE A 224 -13.15 24.89 -22.14
N ILE A 225 -14.37 25.26 -21.71
CA ILE A 225 -15.62 24.88 -22.42
C ILE A 225 -15.62 25.44 -23.85
N GLY A 226 -15.33 26.73 -23.99
CA GLY A 226 -15.43 27.43 -25.27
C GLY A 226 -16.88 27.66 -25.69
N ARG A 227 -17.08 28.44 -26.76
CA ARG A 227 -18.42 28.70 -27.31
C ARG A 227 -19.03 27.37 -27.78
N GLU A 228 -20.23 27.04 -27.28
CA GLU A 228 -20.96 25.80 -27.59
C GLU A 228 -20.22 24.51 -27.23
N GLY A 229 -19.25 24.56 -26.31
CA GLY A 229 -18.46 23.37 -25.91
C GLY A 229 -17.39 22.97 -26.92
N ARG A 230 -17.09 23.82 -27.92
CA ARG A 230 -16.15 23.50 -29.00
C ARG A 230 -14.76 23.12 -28.50
N ASN A 231 -14.25 23.81 -27.48
CA ASN A 231 -12.90 23.58 -26.97
C ASN A 231 -12.81 22.28 -26.15
N ILE A 232 -13.85 21.97 -25.35
CA ILE A 232 -13.92 20.68 -24.66
C ILE A 232 -13.95 19.55 -25.68
N ARG A 233 -14.85 19.61 -26.67
CA ARG A 233 -14.96 18.54 -27.69
C ARG A 233 -13.66 18.30 -28.44
N GLU A 234 -12.93 19.37 -28.77
CA GLU A 234 -11.62 19.26 -29.41
C GLU A 234 -10.61 18.56 -28.49
N LEU A 235 -10.59 18.90 -27.21
CA LEU A 235 -9.70 18.28 -26.23
C LEU A 235 -10.06 16.80 -26.00
N GLU A 236 -11.35 16.49 -25.88
CA GLU A 236 -11.89 15.12 -25.80
C GLU A 236 -11.52 14.30 -27.04
N GLN A 237 -11.65 14.88 -28.24
CA GLN A 237 -11.34 14.21 -29.50
C GLN A 237 -9.84 13.89 -29.64
N HIS A 238 -8.94 14.83 -29.29
CA HIS A 238 -7.50 14.61 -29.45
C HIS A 238 -6.87 13.76 -28.35
N THR A 239 -7.46 13.75 -27.15
CA THR A 239 -6.95 12.98 -26.00
C THR A 239 -7.69 11.65 -25.79
N GLY A 240 -8.93 11.52 -26.28
CA GLY A 240 -9.78 10.35 -26.09
C GLY A 240 -10.24 10.17 -24.64
N VAL A 241 -10.53 11.29 -23.94
CA VAL A 241 -11.05 11.33 -22.57
C VAL A 241 -12.38 12.08 -22.53
N ASP A 242 -13.15 11.94 -21.45
CA ASP A 242 -14.33 12.75 -21.17
C ASP A 242 -14.01 13.81 -20.11
N LEU A 243 -14.31 15.08 -20.38
CA LEU A 243 -14.18 16.15 -19.40
C LEU A 243 -15.53 16.48 -18.79
N ILE A 244 -15.67 16.15 -17.51
CA ILE A 244 -16.89 16.43 -16.75
C ILE A 244 -16.72 17.81 -16.11
N VAL A 245 -17.55 18.73 -16.58
CA VAL A 245 -17.66 20.08 -16.03
C VAL A 245 -18.99 20.17 -15.29
N ASP A 246 -18.93 20.16 -13.96
CA ASP A 246 -20.09 20.24 -13.06
C ASP A 246 -20.11 21.58 -12.30
N ASP A 247 -21.08 21.81 -11.42
CA ASP A 247 -21.21 23.01 -10.58
C ASP A 247 -20.08 23.18 -9.54
N THR A 248 -19.07 22.31 -9.54
CA THR A 248 -17.89 22.45 -8.67
C THR A 248 -17.06 23.67 -9.13
N PRO A 249 -16.89 24.70 -8.29
CA PRO A 249 -16.13 25.90 -8.66
C PRO A 249 -14.66 25.56 -8.89
N GLU A 250 -14.02 26.26 -9.83
CA GLU A 250 -12.56 26.20 -10.04
C GLU A 250 -11.98 24.80 -10.29
N ALA A 251 -12.78 23.82 -10.74
CA ALA A 251 -12.32 22.47 -11.01
C ALA A 251 -12.94 21.86 -12.26
N VAL A 252 -12.15 21.04 -12.96
CA VAL A 252 -12.62 20.17 -14.05
C VAL A 252 -12.18 18.73 -13.74
N LEU A 253 -13.11 17.80 -13.92
CA LEU A 253 -12.89 16.38 -13.69
C LEU A 253 -12.54 15.70 -15.00
N ILE A 254 -11.44 14.97 -15.04
CA ILE A 254 -11.04 14.17 -16.20
C ILE A 254 -11.40 12.71 -15.94
N SER A 255 -12.30 12.18 -16.77
CA SER A 255 -12.72 10.78 -16.75
C SER A 255 -12.19 10.08 -17.99
N ALA A 256 -11.43 9.00 -17.77
CA ALA A 256 -10.96 8.15 -18.87
C ALA A 256 -10.68 6.75 -18.33
N TYR A 257 -11.02 5.71 -19.10
CA TYR A 257 -10.71 4.34 -18.72
C TYR A 257 -9.22 4.01 -18.83
N ASP A 258 -8.53 4.62 -19.79
CA ASP A 258 -7.07 4.54 -19.94
C ASP A 258 -6.39 5.65 -19.11
N PRO A 259 -5.66 5.32 -18.02
CA PRO A 259 -4.97 6.32 -17.22
C PRO A 259 -3.86 7.04 -18.00
N TYR A 260 -3.31 6.43 -19.06
CA TYR A 260 -2.33 7.08 -19.92
C TYR A 260 -2.93 8.27 -20.68
N ARG A 261 -4.12 8.08 -21.27
CA ARG A 261 -4.88 9.16 -21.91
C ARG A 261 -5.28 10.23 -20.91
N ARG A 262 -5.68 9.82 -19.71
CA ARG A 262 -6.03 10.73 -18.60
C ARG A 262 -4.85 11.65 -18.25
N GLU A 263 -3.64 11.09 -18.17
CA GLU A 263 -2.43 11.83 -17.86
C GLU A 263 -2.05 12.81 -18.97
N ILE A 264 -2.16 12.39 -20.24
CA ILE A 264 -1.97 13.28 -21.39
C ILE A 264 -2.95 14.46 -21.32
N ALA A 265 -4.24 14.20 -21.07
CA ALA A 265 -5.24 15.24 -20.94
C ALA A 265 -4.96 16.18 -19.75
N ARG A 266 -4.55 15.63 -18.60
CA ARG A 266 -4.18 16.40 -17.40
C ARG A 266 -3.04 17.37 -17.67
N LEU A 267 -1.95 16.89 -18.28
CA LEU A 267 -0.78 17.70 -18.61
C LEU A 267 -1.08 18.72 -19.70
N ALA A 268 -1.85 18.34 -20.73
CA ALA A 268 -2.29 19.25 -21.77
C ALA A 268 -3.15 20.39 -21.19
N LEU A 269 -4.11 20.06 -20.33
CA LEU A 269 -4.97 21.06 -19.68
C LEU A 269 -4.17 22.00 -18.78
N GLN A 270 -3.21 21.48 -17.98
CA GLN A 270 -2.33 22.31 -17.16
C GLN A 270 -1.53 23.32 -18.00
N ARG A 271 -1.02 22.91 -19.17
CA ARG A 271 -0.26 23.79 -20.07
C ARG A 271 -1.15 24.84 -20.74
N LEU A 272 -2.34 24.43 -21.19
CA LEU A 272 -3.32 25.34 -21.80
C LEU A 272 -3.80 26.40 -20.80
N VAL A 273 -3.99 26.01 -19.53
CA VAL A 273 -4.35 26.93 -18.45
C VAL A 273 -3.21 27.90 -18.15
N ALA A 274 -1.97 27.43 -18.11
CA ALA A 274 -0.79 28.27 -17.88
C ALA A 274 -0.54 29.27 -19.03
N ASP A 275 -0.79 28.86 -20.28
CA ASP A 275 -0.68 29.71 -21.48
C ASP A 275 -1.87 30.70 -21.60
N GLY A 276 -3.03 30.34 -21.05
CA GLY A 276 -4.25 31.17 -21.03
C GLY A 276 -4.96 31.30 -22.38
N ARG A 277 -4.42 30.66 -23.43
CA ARG A 277 -4.98 30.61 -24.80
C ARG A 277 -5.53 29.23 -25.10
N ILE A 278 -6.85 29.13 -25.20
CA ILE A 278 -7.55 27.86 -25.41
C ILE A 278 -8.42 27.99 -26.67
N HIS A 279 -7.91 27.46 -27.78
CA HIS A 279 -8.61 27.37 -29.06
C HIS A 279 -8.17 26.11 -29.82
N PRO A 280 -8.95 25.61 -30.80
CA PRO A 280 -8.75 24.27 -31.35
C PRO A 280 -7.34 23.95 -31.85
N ALA A 281 -6.77 24.81 -32.69
CA ALA A 281 -5.41 24.60 -33.21
C ALA A 281 -4.33 24.54 -32.11
N ARG A 282 -4.51 25.29 -31.01
CA ARG A 282 -3.57 25.27 -29.88
C ARG A 282 -3.74 24.01 -29.04
N ILE A 283 -4.99 23.55 -28.87
CA ILE A 283 -5.28 22.29 -28.18
C ILE A 283 -4.59 21.15 -28.90
N GLU A 284 -4.75 21.05 -30.22
CA GLU A 284 -4.09 20.03 -31.04
C GLU A 284 -2.56 20.08 -30.90
N GLU A 285 -1.96 21.27 -31.05
CA GLU A 285 -0.51 21.46 -30.92
C GLU A 285 0.01 21.02 -29.54
N VAL A 286 -0.65 21.47 -28.47
CA VAL A 286 -0.24 21.16 -27.09
C VAL A 286 -0.42 19.67 -26.79
N VAL A 287 -1.52 19.06 -27.22
CA VAL A 287 -1.75 17.62 -27.03
C VAL A 287 -0.71 16.79 -27.77
N ASN A 288 -0.38 17.14 -29.02
CA ASN A 288 0.65 16.44 -29.78
C ASN A 288 2.03 16.58 -29.15
N LYS A 289 2.37 17.76 -28.64
CA LYS A 289 3.61 17.99 -27.89
C LYS A 289 3.66 17.18 -26.59
N VAL A 290 2.58 17.15 -25.82
CA VAL A 290 2.49 16.33 -24.59
C VAL A 290 2.62 14.84 -24.92
N LYS A 291 2.02 14.35 -26.00
CA LYS A 291 2.18 12.94 -26.44
C LYS A 291 3.65 12.58 -26.70
N GLN A 292 4.38 13.45 -27.40
CA GLN A 292 5.82 13.25 -27.68
C GLN A 292 6.65 13.23 -26.40
N GLU A 293 6.37 14.14 -25.47
CA GLU A 293 7.09 14.20 -24.18
C GLU A 293 6.74 13.01 -23.28
N MET A 294 5.48 12.58 -23.26
CA MET A 294 5.05 11.37 -22.54
C MET A 294 5.76 10.13 -23.07
N ASP A 295 5.96 10.02 -24.38
CA ASP A 295 6.72 8.91 -24.98
C ASP A 295 8.18 8.85 -24.49
N VAL A 296 8.83 10.01 -24.32
CA VAL A 296 10.17 10.09 -23.71
C VAL A 296 10.11 9.69 -22.24
N GLN A 297 9.15 10.22 -21.50
CA GLN A 297 8.99 9.90 -20.07
C GLN A 297 8.70 8.41 -19.84
N LEU A 298 7.90 7.76 -20.69
CA LEU A 298 7.67 6.32 -20.65
C LEU A 298 8.98 5.54 -20.73
N ARG A 299 9.85 5.92 -21.66
CA ARG A 299 11.15 5.28 -21.80
C ARG A 299 12.02 5.50 -20.56
N GLU A 300 12.10 6.73 -20.06
CA GLU A 300 12.88 7.06 -18.86
C GLU A 300 12.41 6.29 -17.62
N GLU A 301 11.09 6.20 -17.41
CA GLU A 301 10.50 5.42 -16.31
C GLU A 301 10.77 3.92 -16.46
N GLY A 302 10.71 3.40 -17.69
CA GLY A 302 11.08 2.03 -18.00
C GLY A 302 12.56 1.75 -17.72
N GLU A 303 13.46 2.63 -18.16
CA GLU A 303 14.91 2.51 -17.92
C GLU A 303 15.22 2.56 -16.42
N LYS A 304 14.56 3.46 -15.69
CA LYS A 304 14.64 3.55 -14.23
C LYS A 304 14.18 2.27 -13.54
N ALA A 305 13.03 1.72 -13.94
CA ALA A 305 12.53 0.45 -13.38
C ALA A 305 13.48 -0.72 -13.65
N CYS A 306 14.02 -0.82 -14.87
CA CYS A 306 15.01 -1.84 -15.23
C CYS A 306 16.27 -1.70 -14.36
N PHE A 307 16.74 -0.47 -14.14
CA PHE A 307 17.88 -0.18 -13.29
C PHE A 307 17.63 -0.54 -11.81
N GLU A 308 16.49 -0.14 -11.25
CA GLU A 308 16.10 -0.44 -9.85
C GLU A 308 16.00 -1.94 -9.57
N VAL A 309 15.46 -2.72 -10.53
CA VAL A 309 15.35 -4.18 -10.39
C VAL A 309 16.69 -4.87 -10.65
N GLY A 310 17.53 -4.28 -11.51
CA GLY A 310 18.80 -4.86 -11.97
C GLY A 310 18.63 -5.76 -13.21
N VAL A 311 17.70 -5.42 -14.09
CA VAL A 311 17.49 -6.08 -15.39
C VAL A 311 18.13 -5.23 -16.48
N HIS A 312 18.98 -5.86 -17.31
CA HIS A 312 19.70 -5.17 -18.38
C HIS A 312 19.51 -5.87 -19.72
N GLY A 313 19.75 -5.16 -20.83
CA GLY A 313 19.66 -5.72 -22.18
C GLY A 313 18.24 -6.08 -22.61
N LEU A 314 17.25 -5.28 -22.22
CA LEU A 314 15.90 -5.37 -22.79
C LEU A 314 15.84 -4.56 -24.08
N HIS A 315 15.01 -5.02 -25.02
CA HIS A 315 14.74 -4.27 -26.24
C HIS A 315 14.11 -2.89 -25.90
N PRO A 316 14.48 -1.78 -26.56
CA PRO A 316 13.97 -0.44 -26.24
C PRO A 316 12.43 -0.33 -26.19
N GLU A 317 11.74 -1.06 -27.08
CA GLU A 317 10.28 -1.12 -27.06
C GLU A 317 9.72 -1.85 -25.83
N LEU A 318 10.38 -2.91 -25.35
CA LEU A 318 9.98 -3.56 -24.08
C LEU A 318 10.18 -2.61 -22.91
N VAL A 319 11.28 -1.84 -22.90
CA VAL A 319 11.52 -0.82 -21.88
C VAL A 319 10.42 0.24 -21.89
N LYS A 320 10.00 0.70 -23.07
CA LYS A 320 8.86 1.62 -23.22
C LYS A 320 7.56 1.02 -22.67
N LEU A 321 7.29 -0.26 -22.96
CA LEU A 321 6.11 -0.97 -22.44
C LEU A 321 6.16 -1.14 -20.91
N VAL A 322 7.34 -1.41 -20.35
CA VAL A 322 7.53 -1.46 -18.89
C VAL A 322 7.17 -0.11 -18.28
N GLY A 323 7.69 1.00 -18.80
CA GLY A 323 7.32 2.33 -18.34
C GLY A 323 5.83 2.63 -18.47
N ARG A 324 5.18 2.10 -19.51
CA ARG A 324 3.72 2.25 -19.72
C ARG A 324 2.89 1.59 -18.64
N MET A 325 3.38 0.54 -18.00
CA MET A 325 2.70 -0.07 -16.84
C MET A 325 2.54 0.90 -15.66
N LYS A 326 3.30 2.00 -15.61
CA LYS A 326 3.12 3.07 -14.61
C LYS A 326 1.75 3.73 -14.69
N TYR A 327 1.19 3.83 -15.90
CA TYR A 327 -0.13 4.40 -16.13
C TYR A 327 -1.19 3.31 -16.27
N ARG A 328 -0.94 2.12 -15.70
CA ARG A 328 -1.88 1.01 -15.67
C ARG A 328 -2.13 0.61 -14.23
N THR A 329 -3.40 0.49 -13.89
CA THR A 329 -3.84 -0.06 -12.61
C THR A 329 -4.61 -1.34 -12.88
N SER A 330 -4.28 -2.40 -12.15
CA SER A 330 -4.99 -3.67 -12.16
C SER A 330 -5.34 -4.03 -10.72
N TYR A 331 -6.62 -4.35 -10.46
CA TYR A 331 -7.13 -4.65 -9.12
C TYR A 331 -6.88 -3.57 -8.04
N GLY A 332 -6.65 -2.31 -8.44
CA GLY A 332 -6.32 -1.20 -7.52
C GLY A 332 -4.83 -1.04 -7.22
N GLN A 333 -3.97 -1.88 -7.79
CA GLN A 333 -2.51 -1.76 -7.73
C GLN A 333 -1.94 -1.21 -9.03
N ASN A 334 -0.89 -0.38 -8.92
CA ASN A 334 -0.12 0.07 -10.07
C ASN A 334 0.66 -1.11 -10.69
N CYS A 335 0.50 -1.35 -11.99
CA CYS A 335 1.11 -2.53 -12.64
C CYS A 335 2.63 -2.47 -12.66
N LEU A 336 3.25 -1.30 -12.92
CA LEU A 336 4.71 -1.20 -12.92
C LEU A 336 5.26 -1.52 -11.53
N GLN A 337 4.65 -0.95 -10.49
CA GLN A 337 5.06 -1.21 -9.13
C GLN A 337 4.91 -2.69 -8.76
N HIS A 338 3.77 -3.28 -9.11
CA HIS A 338 3.52 -4.69 -8.94
C HIS A 338 4.59 -5.55 -9.64
N SER A 339 4.90 -5.29 -10.90
CA SER A 339 5.94 -6.04 -11.64
C SER A 339 7.33 -5.88 -11.04
N LYS A 340 7.69 -4.70 -10.51
CA LYS A 340 8.95 -4.52 -9.76
C LYS A 340 8.98 -5.35 -8.48
N GLU A 341 7.87 -5.39 -7.74
CA GLU A 341 7.76 -6.21 -6.53
C GLU A 341 7.87 -7.70 -6.83
N VAL A 342 7.17 -8.18 -7.86
CA VAL A 342 7.27 -9.56 -8.32
C VAL A 342 8.72 -9.88 -8.70
N ALA A 343 9.39 -8.99 -9.43
CA ALA A 343 10.80 -9.17 -9.80
C ALA A 343 11.73 -9.22 -8.58
N TRP A 344 11.55 -8.35 -7.59
CA TRP A 344 12.36 -8.35 -6.37
C TRP A 344 12.12 -9.60 -5.52
N LEU A 345 10.85 -10.00 -5.32
CA LEU A 345 10.49 -11.20 -4.58
C LEU A 345 11.03 -12.46 -5.25
N ALA A 346 10.80 -12.62 -6.56
CA ALA A 346 11.30 -13.75 -7.33
C ALA A 346 12.84 -13.81 -7.31
N GLY A 347 13.51 -12.67 -7.47
CA GLY A 347 14.97 -12.57 -7.38
C GLY A 347 15.54 -12.91 -6.00
N MET A 348 14.89 -12.46 -4.93
CA MET A 348 15.31 -12.78 -3.55
C MET A 348 15.11 -14.26 -3.23
N MET A 349 13.95 -14.83 -3.60
CA MET A 349 13.69 -16.26 -3.40
C MET A 349 14.68 -17.11 -4.20
N ALA A 350 14.95 -16.75 -5.46
CA ALA A 350 15.90 -17.46 -6.30
C ALA A 350 17.31 -17.45 -5.71
N ALA A 351 17.77 -16.29 -5.22
CA ALA A 351 19.08 -16.17 -4.59
C ALA A 351 19.21 -17.04 -3.32
N GLU A 352 18.15 -17.10 -2.50
CA GLU A 352 18.15 -17.84 -1.24
C GLU A 352 18.17 -19.38 -1.45
N ILE A 353 17.58 -19.87 -2.55
CA ILE A 353 17.56 -21.31 -2.88
C ILE A 353 18.66 -21.73 -3.88
N GLY A 354 19.48 -20.79 -4.36
CA GLY A 354 20.56 -21.04 -5.33
C GLY A 354 20.14 -21.15 -6.80
N ALA A 355 18.96 -20.64 -7.17
CA ALA A 355 18.49 -20.51 -8.56
C ALA A 355 18.97 -19.21 -9.23
N ASP A 356 18.71 -19.01 -10.53
CA ASP A 356 19.16 -17.82 -11.24
C ASP A 356 18.33 -16.57 -10.90
N ALA A 357 18.85 -15.77 -9.96
CA ALA A 357 18.21 -14.53 -9.53
C ALA A 357 18.09 -13.47 -10.64
N LYS A 358 18.96 -13.45 -11.66
CA LYS A 358 18.86 -12.49 -12.77
C LYS A 358 17.72 -12.89 -13.70
N LEU A 359 17.61 -14.18 -14.01
CA LEU A 359 16.52 -14.71 -14.82
C LEU A 359 15.17 -14.50 -14.12
N ALA A 360 15.07 -14.83 -12.83
CA ALA A 360 13.85 -14.63 -12.04
C ALA A 360 13.41 -13.15 -11.98
N LYS A 361 14.35 -12.21 -11.86
CA LYS A 361 14.05 -10.76 -11.94
C LYS A 361 13.53 -10.33 -13.31
N ARG A 362 14.10 -10.85 -14.40
CA ARG A 362 13.65 -10.56 -15.77
C ARG A 362 12.25 -11.12 -16.00
N MET A 363 11.99 -12.36 -15.54
CA MET A 363 10.67 -12.99 -15.56
C MET A 363 9.65 -12.16 -14.79
N GLY A 364 9.93 -11.81 -13.52
CA GLY A 364 9.02 -11.03 -12.70
C GLY A 364 8.69 -9.64 -13.23
N LEU A 365 9.66 -8.96 -13.86
CA LEU A 365 9.42 -7.64 -14.47
C LEU A 365 8.51 -7.72 -15.70
N LEU A 366 8.56 -8.83 -16.45
CA LEU A 366 7.89 -8.99 -17.73
C LEU A 366 6.64 -9.90 -17.70
N HIS A 367 6.36 -10.59 -16.59
CA HIS A 367 5.30 -11.60 -16.53
C HIS A 367 3.93 -11.07 -16.99
N ASP A 368 3.66 -9.79 -16.71
CA ASP A 368 2.38 -9.13 -16.99
C ASP A 368 2.49 -8.00 -18.03
N ILE A 369 3.53 -7.99 -18.86
CA ILE A 369 3.81 -6.90 -19.81
C ILE A 369 2.65 -6.64 -20.79
N GLY A 370 1.86 -7.67 -21.12
CA GLY A 370 0.66 -7.56 -21.96
C GLY A 370 -0.41 -6.62 -21.40
N LYS A 371 -0.46 -6.38 -20.07
CA LYS A 371 -1.39 -5.41 -19.46
C LYS A 371 -1.17 -3.97 -19.92
N ALA A 372 0.00 -3.67 -20.49
CA ALA A 372 0.29 -2.37 -21.10
C ALA A 372 -0.44 -2.15 -22.45
N LEU A 373 -0.99 -3.21 -23.06
CA LEU A 373 -1.55 -3.18 -24.42
C LEU A 373 -3.05 -3.51 -24.51
N THR A 374 -3.67 -4.02 -23.43
CA THR A 374 -5.07 -4.50 -23.44
C THR A 374 -6.13 -3.45 -23.83
N HIS A 375 -5.79 -2.16 -23.80
CA HIS A 375 -6.72 -1.08 -24.19
C HIS A 375 -6.58 -0.65 -25.65
N GLU A 376 -5.51 -1.08 -26.33
CA GLU A 376 -5.21 -0.71 -27.72
C GLU A 376 -5.39 -1.88 -28.69
N GLN A 377 -5.27 -3.10 -28.18
CA GLN A 377 -5.31 -4.32 -28.98
C GLN A 377 -6.27 -5.32 -28.32
N GLU A 378 -7.08 -5.97 -29.15
CA GLU A 378 -7.94 -7.07 -28.73
C GLU A 378 -7.07 -8.30 -28.35
N GLY A 379 -7.37 -8.90 -27.20
CA GLY A 379 -6.68 -10.08 -26.68
C GLY A 379 -6.60 -10.11 -25.15
N SER A 380 -6.40 -11.30 -24.60
CA SER A 380 -6.11 -11.45 -23.16
C SER A 380 -4.69 -10.94 -22.87
N HIS A 381 -4.40 -10.51 -21.63
CA HIS A 381 -3.04 -10.05 -21.31
C HIS A 381 -1.97 -11.14 -21.47
N PRO A 382 -2.22 -12.45 -21.25
CA PRO A 382 -1.26 -13.52 -21.56
C PRO A 382 -0.99 -13.65 -23.06
N GLU A 383 -2.03 -13.60 -23.90
CA GLU A 383 -1.89 -13.62 -25.36
C GLU A 383 -1.03 -12.44 -25.84
N LEU A 384 -1.29 -11.24 -25.32
CA LEU A 384 -0.53 -10.04 -25.66
C LEU A 384 0.91 -10.11 -25.13
N SER A 385 1.14 -10.65 -23.94
CA SER A 385 2.48 -10.92 -23.41
C SER A 385 3.25 -11.86 -24.35
N LEU A 386 2.64 -12.97 -24.79
CA LEU A 386 3.25 -13.91 -25.73
C LEU A 386 3.64 -13.23 -27.05
N GLN A 387 2.72 -12.47 -27.64
CA GLN A 387 2.96 -11.79 -28.91
C GLN A 387 4.12 -10.79 -28.81
N VAL A 388 4.13 -9.97 -27.76
CA VAL A 388 5.16 -8.94 -27.55
C VAL A 388 6.52 -9.55 -27.27
N LEU A 389 6.59 -10.50 -26.33
CA LEU A 389 7.85 -11.12 -25.93
C LEU A 389 8.46 -11.91 -27.08
N THR A 390 7.63 -12.59 -27.89
CA THR A 390 8.08 -13.27 -29.11
C THR A 390 8.56 -12.29 -30.17
N LYS A 391 7.82 -11.20 -30.41
CA LYS A 391 8.16 -10.16 -31.40
C LYS A 391 9.53 -9.53 -31.12
N TYR A 392 9.86 -9.32 -29.85
CA TYR A 392 11.14 -8.75 -29.43
C TYR A 392 12.19 -9.80 -29.04
N SER A 393 11.98 -11.07 -29.41
CA SER A 393 12.96 -12.16 -29.29
C SER A 393 13.45 -12.43 -27.85
N GLU A 394 12.55 -12.36 -26.88
CA GLU A 394 12.84 -12.81 -25.51
C GLU A 394 12.97 -14.34 -25.43
N SER A 395 13.68 -14.81 -24.40
CA SER A 395 13.92 -16.25 -24.23
C SER A 395 12.62 -17.04 -23.98
N PRO A 396 12.54 -18.31 -24.42
CA PRO A 396 11.38 -19.17 -24.15
C PRO A 396 11.05 -19.30 -22.66
N GLN A 397 12.06 -19.28 -21.79
CA GLN A 397 11.89 -19.34 -20.34
C GLN A 397 11.14 -18.12 -19.80
N VAL A 398 11.47 -16.91 -20.29
CA VAL A 398 10.77 -15.66 -19.91
C VAL A 398 9.34 -15.65 -20.45
N ILE A 399 9.13 -16.16 -21.67
CA ILE A 399 7.79 -16.31 -22.25
C ILE A 399 6.96 -17.29 -21.42
N ASN A 400 7.52 -18.44 -21.02
CA ASN A 400 6.85 -19.41 -20.16
C ASN A 400 6.41 -18.79 -18.82
N ALA A 401 7.26 -17.97 -18.19
CA ALA A 401 6.91 -17.30 -16.94
C ALA A 401 5.74 -16.31 -17.08
N ALA A 402 5.59 -15.66 -18.24
CA ALA A 402 4.44 -14.79 -18.53
C ALA A 402 3.14 -15.57 -18.79
N LEU A 403 3.25 -16.87 -19.10
CA LEU A 403 2.12 -17.74 -19.39
C LEU A 403 1.72 -18.63 -18.21
N CYS A 404 2.65 -19.12 -17.40
CA CYS A 404 2.41 -20.20 -16.45
C CYS A 404 1.46 -19.88 -15.28
N GLY A 405 1.10 -18.60 -15.08
CA GLY A 405 0.05 -18.17 -14.13
C GLY A 405 -1.35 -18.07 -14.74
N HIS A 406 -1.49 -18.35 -16.04
CA HIS A 406 -2.73 -18.23 -16.81
C HIS A 406 -2.90 -19.44 -17.76
N GLU A 407 -4.14 -19.82 -18.08
CA GLU A 407 -4.44 -20.80 -19.15
C GLU A 407 -3.84 -22.22 -19.01
N ASP A 408 -3.62 -22.71 -17.78
CA ASP A 408 -3.14 -24.08 -17.48
C ASP A 408 -1.77 -24.45 -18.06
N VAL A 409 -0.93 -23.47 -18.42
CA VAL A 409 0.45 -23.70 -18.87
C VAL A 409 1.33 -24.03 -17.66
N LYS A 410 2.08 -25.13 -17.71
CA LYS A 410 2.99 -25.52 -16.63
C LYS A 410 4.28 -24.69 -16.66
N ALA A 411 4.75 -24.30 -15.48
CA ALA A 411 6.08 -23.74 -15.31
C ALA A 411 7.15 -24.78 -15.71
N GLU A 412 8.04 -24.40 -16.62
CA GLU A 412 9.12 -25.26 -17.12
C GLU A 412 10.43 -25.10 -16.31
N THR A 413 10.52 -24.04 -15.50
CA THR A 413 11.70 -23.68 -14.73
C THR A 413 11.34 -23.36 -13.29
N ILE A 414 12.31 -23.49 -12.37
CA ILE A 414 12.14 -23.13 -10.97
C ILE A 414 11.87 -21.62 -10.86
N GLU A 415 12.55 -20.81 -11.68
CA GLU A 415 12.39 -19.37 -11.73
C GLU A 415 10.98 -18.94 -12.16
N ALA A 416 10.33 -19.68 -13.05
CA ALA A 416 8.93 -19.47 -13.40
C ALA A 416 7.99 -19.77 -12.23
N VAL A 417 8.22 -20.87 -11.49
CA VAL A 417 7.47 -21.20 -10.25
C VAL A 417 7.65 -20.10 -9.20
N LEU A 418 8.87 -19.58 -9.04
CA LEU A 418 9.17 -18.48 -8.12
C LEU A 418 8.48 -17.17 -8.54
N THR A 419 8.38 -16.93 -9.85
CA THR A 419 7.68 -15.76 -10.40
C THR A 419 6.19 -15.84 -10.11
N GLU A 420 5.56 -17.00 -10.31
CA GLU A 420 4.16 -17.25 -9.97
C GLU A 420 3.90 -17.09 -8.45
N ALA A 421 4.78 -17.65 -7.62
CA ALA A 421 4.68 -17.47 -6.17
C ALA A 421 4.82 -15.99 -5.75
N ALA A 422 5.73 -15.25 -6.39
CA ALA A 422 5.95 -13.83 -6.15
C ALA A 422 4.73 -12.98 -6.57
N ASP A 423 4.10 -13.29 -7.70
CA ASP A 423 2.84 -12.66 -8.14
C ASP A 423 1.73 -12.90 -7.12
N GLY A 424 1.52 -14.16 -6.70
CA GLY A 424 0.55 -14.50 -5.66
C GLY A 424 0.75 -13.75 -4.35
N ILE A 425 2.00 -13.61 -3.89
CA ILE A 425 2.35 -12.84 -2.68
C ILE A 425 2.06 -11.35 -2.86
N SER A 426 2.40 -10.79 -4.02
CA SER A 426 2.15 -9.37 -4.35
C SER A 426 0.65 -9.07 -4.44
N ALA A 427 -0.12 -9.98 -5.03
CA ALA A 427 -1.56 -9.85 -5.24
C ALA A 427 -2.41 -10.06 -3.96
N ALA A 428 -1.98 -10.92 -3.03
CA ALA A 428 -2.76 -11.32 -1.84
C ALA A 428 -2.66 -10.36 -0.63
N ARG A 429 -1.95 -9.23 -0.74
CA ARG A 429 -1.76 -8.31 0.39
C ARG A 429 -3.08 -7.62 0.83
N PRO A 430 -3.40 -7.57 2.14
CA PRO A 430 -4.57 -6.86 2.65
C PRO A 430 -4.55 -5.37 2.26
N GLY A 431 -5.66 -4.86 1.72
CA GLY A 431 -5.77 -3.48 1.22
C GLY A 431 -5.42 -3.31 -0.26
N ALA A 432 -4.83 -4.33 -0.89
CA ALA A 432 -4.39 -4.30 -2.28
C ALA A 432 -5.46 -4.79 -3.28
N ARG A 433 -6.54 -5.42 -2.79
CA ARG A 433 -7.78 -5.70 -3.52
C ARG A 433 -8.97 -5.21 -2.71
N ARG A 434 -9.76 -4.29 -3.26
CA ARG A 434 -11.10 -3.97 -2.76
C ARG A 434 -12.12 -4.54 -3.74
N ASP A 435 -12.73 -5.67 -3.38
CA ASP A 435 -13.76 -6.40 -4.16
C ASP A 435 -14.95 -5.51 -4.60
N VAL A 436 -15.13 -4.36 -3.96
CA VAL A 436 -16.19 -3.39 -4.25
C VAL A 436 -16.03 -2.73 -5.63
N LEU A 437 -14.80 -2.48 -6.10
CA LEU A 437 -14.56 -1.83 -7.40
C LEU A 437 -14.74 -2.81 -8.56
N GLU A 438 -14.36 -4.08 -8.38
CA GLU A 438 -14.47 -5.11 -9.42
C GLU A 438 -15.93 -5.49 -9.70
N SER A 439 -16.74 -5.65 -8.65
CA SER A 439 -18.19 -5.85 -8.82
C SER A 439 -18.85 -4.67 -9.52
N TYR A 440 -18.33 -3.46 -9.34
CA TYR A 440 -18.78 -2.26 -10.04
C TYR A 440 -18.36 -2.27 -11.52
N ILE A 441 -17.11 -2.59 -11.85
CA ILE A 441 -16.61 -2.67 -13.22
C ILE A 441 -17.30 -3.80 -14.00
N LYS A 442 -17.45 -4.99 -13.42
CA LYS A 442 -18.19 -6.11 -14.04
C LYS A 442 -19.65 -5.75 -14.31
N ARG A 443 -20.26 -4.91 -13.45
CA ARG A 443 -21.61 -4.39 -13.69
C ARG A 443 -21.65 -3.43 -14.88
N LEU A 444 -20.73 -2.48 -14.97
CA LEU A 444 -20.68 -1.56 -16.12
C LEU A 444 -20.42 -2.31 -17.43
N ALA A 445 -19.46 -3.24 -17.45
CA ALA A 445 -19.17 -4.06 -18.61
C ALA A 445 -20.39 -4.87 -19.07
N LYS A 446 -21.15 -5.44 -18.12
CA LYS A 446 -22.37 -6.19 -18.42
C LYS A 446 -23.50 -5.31 -18.95
N LEU A 447 -23.62 -4.05 -18.49
CA LEU A 447 -24.58 -3.08 -19.06
C LEU A 447 -24.27 -2.79 -20.54
N GLU A 448 -23.00 -2.64 -20.86
CA GLU A 448 -22.54 -2.38 -22.22
C GLU A 448 -22.71 -3.62 -23.12
N GLU A 449 -22.39 -4.81 -22.61
CA GLU A 449 -22.61 -6.09 -23.29
C GLU A 449 -24.09 -6.29 -23.68
N ILE A 450 -25.01 -6.01 -22.76
CA ILE A 450 -26.46 -6.11 -23.03
C ILE A 450 -26.84 -5.20 -24.20
N ALA A 451 -26.38 -3.94 -24.23
CA ALA A 451 -26.70 -3.01 -25.30
C ALA A 451 -26.03 -3.36 -26.64
N LEU A 452 -24.75 -3.76 -26.63
CA LEU A 452 -24.00 -4.16 -27.84
C LEU A 452 -24.59 -5.41 -28.51
N SER A 453 -25.30 -6.27 -27.75
CA SER A 453 -25.95 -7.45 -28.31
C SER A 453 -27.13 -7.15 -29.26
N TYR A 454 -27.63 -5.91 -29.27
CA TYR A 454 -28.73 -5.52 -30.14
C TYR A 454 -28.25 -5.07 -31.53
N LYS A 455 -28.90 -5.62 -32.56
CA LYS A 455 -28.57 -5.33 -33.96
C LYS A 455 -28.78 -3.85 -34.28
N GLY A 456 -27.75 -3.19 -34.80
CA GLY A 456 -27.80 -1.78 -35.20
C GLY A 456 -27.19 -0.79 -34.19
N VAL A 457 -26.79 -1.28 -33.01
CA VAL A 457 -25.94 -0.55 -32.07
C VAL A 457 -24.50 -0.57 -32.58
N GLU A 458 -23.88 0.60 -32.67
CA GLU A 458 -22.49 0.77 -33.10
C GLU A 458 -21.56 0.85 -31.90
N MET A 459 -21.93 1.65 -30.90
CA MET A 459 -21.22 1.80 -29.64
C MET A 459 -22.19 2.10 -28.50
N CYS A 460 -21.80 1.80 -27.27
CA CYS A 460 -22.56 2.22 -26.10
C CYS A 460 -21.63 2.55 -24.93
N TYR A 461 -22.10 3.42 -24.03
CA TYR A 461 -21.34 3.92 -22.90
C TYR A 461 -22.21 4.01 -21.66
N ALA A 462 -21.76 3.40 -20.56
CA ALA A 462 -22.38 3.61 -19.26
C ALA A 462 -21.82 4.88 -18.59
N ILE A 463 -22.64 5.91 -18.46
CA ILE A 463 -22.32 7.25 -17.94
C ILE A 463 -22.93 7.45 -16.55
N GLN A 464 -22.49 8.48 -15.82
CA GLN A 464 -22.99 8.84 -14.49
C GLN A 464 -22.89 7.69 -13.48
N ALA A 465 -21.72 7.07 -13.45
CA ALA A 465 -21.47 5.91 -12.60
C ALA A 465 -22.48 4.76 -12.81
N GLY A 466 -22.83 4.48 -14.09
CA GLY A 466 -23.76 3.41 -14.48
C GLY A 466 -25.25 3.75 -14.31
N ARG A 467 -25.60 5.01 -14.05
CA ARG A 467 -27.00 5.46 -13.94
C ARG A 467 -27.60 5.94 -15.26
N GLU A 468 -26.78 6.17 -16.28
CA GLU A 468 -27.24 6.47 -17.64
C GLU A 468 -26.50 5.54 -18.62
N LEU A 469 -27.20 4.95 -19.58
CA LEU A 469 -26.61 4.15 -20.65
C LEU A 469 -26.90 4.84 -21.98
N ARG A 470 -25.86 5.34 -22.64
CA ARG A 470 -25.98 5.95 -23.97
C ARG A 470 -25.66 4.93 -25.04
N VAL A 471 -26.56 4.77 -25.99
CA VAL A 471 -26.47 3.77 -27.06
C VAL A 471 -26.47 4.53 -28.38
N MET A 472 -25.37 4.45 -29.12
CA MET A 472 -25.23 5.04 -30.45
C MET A 472 -25.64 4.02 -31.49
N THR A 473 -26.57 4.39 -32.37
CA THR A 473 -27.07 3.50 -33.42
C THR A 473 -26.77 4.03 -34.80
N ARG A 474 -26.58 3.09 -35.74
CA ARG A 474 -26.36 3.46 -37.14
C ARG A 474 -27.67 3.91 -37.78
N ALA A 475 -27.67 5.13 -38.31
CA ALA A 475 -28.86 5.77 -38.86
C ALA A 475 -29.41 5.12 -40.15
N ASP A 476 -28.60 4.30 -40.82
CA ASP A 476 -28.94 3.52 -42.02
C ASP A 476 -29.68 2.21 -41.70
N VAL A 477 -29.54 1.68 -40.47
CA VAL A 477 -30.13 0.39 -40.06
C VAL A 477 -31.31 0.56 -39.10
N ILE A 478 -31.31 1.60 -38.27
CA ILE A 478 -32.31 1.83 -37.22
C ILE A 478 -33.14 3.08 -37.58
N SER A 479 -34.48 2.96 -37.63
CA SER A 479 -35.36 4.12 -37.80
C SER A 479 -35.60 4.89 -36.49
N ASP A 480 -36.18 6.09 -36.55
CA ASP A 480 -36.52 6.87 -35.35
C ASP A 480 -37.51 6.12 -34.42
N LEU A 481 -38.44 5.36 -35.02
CA LEU A 481 -39.38 4.53 -34.26
C LEU A 481 -38.66 3.34 -33.60
N ASP A 482 -37.74 2.70 -34.35
CA ASP A 482 -36.94 1.58 -33.84
C ASP A 482 -36.00 2.01 -32.72
N ALA A 483 -35.46 3.24 -32.78
CA ALA A 483 -34.62 3.79 -31.71
C ALA A 483 -35.39 3.93 -30.38
N HIS A 484 -36.67 4.33 -30.43
CA HIS A 484 -37.53 4.39 -29.26
C HIS A 484 -37.85 3.01 -28.70
N GLN A 485 -38.11 2.04 -29.58
CA GLN A 485 -38.35 0.65 -29.20
C GLN A 485 -37.10 0.01 -28.59
N LEU A 486 -35.93 0.25 -29.18
CA LEU A 486 -34.63 -0.24 -28.71
C LEU A 486 -34.31 0.27 -27.29
N ALA A 487 -34.57 1.55 -27.00
CA ALA A 487 -34.38 2.11 -25.67
C ALA A 487 -35.22 1.37 -24.61
N LYS A 488 -36.46 1.01 -24.97
CA LYS A 488 -37.40 0.29 -24.11
C LYS A 488 -36.99 -1.16 -23.89
N ASP A 489 -36.52 -1.82 -24.95
CA ASP A 489 -36.11 -3.24 -24.90
C ASP A 489 -34.82 -3.42 -24.11
N ILE A 490 -33.83 -2.53 -24.30
CA ILE A 490 -32.59 -2.51 -23.52
C ILE A 490 -32.90 -2.26 -22.03
N SER A 491 -33.75 -1.27 -21.73
CA SER A 491 -34.13 -0.95 -20.35
C SER A 491 -34.77 -2.15 -19.62
N LYS A 492 -35.73 -2.82 -20.28
CA LYS A 492 -36.37 -4.03 -19.72
C LYS A 492 -35.42 -5.19 -19.51
N ARG A 493 -34.46 -5.38 -20.43
CA ARG A 493 -33.50 -6.48 -20.32
C ARG A 493 -32.49 -6.24 -19.20
N ILE A 494 -32.06 -5.00 -19.01
CA ILE A 494 -31.25 -4.59 -17.87
C ILE A 494 -31.99 -4.86 -16.55
N GLU A 495 -33.28 -4.52 -16.47
CA GLU A 495 -34.12 -4.79 -15.29
C GLU A 495 -34.26 -6.29 -14.99
N ALA A 496 -34.29 -7.14 -16.01
CA ALA A 496 -34.44 -8.59 -15.85
C ALA A 496 -33.13 -9.32 -15.52
N GLU A 497 -32.00 -8.89 -16.12
CA GLU A 497 -30.71 -9.60 -16.02
C GLU A 497 -29.75 -9.03 -14.97
N MET A 498 -30.03 -7.84 -14.44
CA MET A 498 -29.16 -7.13 -13.51
C MET A 498 -29.91 -6.57 -12.30
N GLN A 499 -29.35 -6.76 -11.10
CA GLN A 499 -29.83 -6.10 -9.89
C GLN A 499 -29.10 -4.76 -9.72
N TYR A 500 -29.84 -3.65 -9.80
CA TYR A 500 -29.29 -2.30 -9.65
C TYR A 500 -30.02 -1.49 -8.57
N PRO A 501 -29.31 -0.80 -7.67
CA PRO A 501 -29.93 0.12 -6.72
C PRO A 501 -30.28 1.45 -7.42
N GLY A 502 -31.56 1.62 -7.77
CA GLY A 502 -32.10 2.83 -8.41
C GLY A 502 -32.45 2.62 -9.88
N HIS A 503 -32.73 3.73 -10.57
CA HIS A 503 -33.13 3.71 -11.98
C HIS A 503 -31.94 3.95 -12.91
N ILE A 504 -31.86 3.17 -13.99
CA ILE A 504 -30.91 3.38 -15.08
C ILE A 504 -31.66 4.04 -16.24
N LYS A 505 -31.16 5.18 -16.69
CA LYS A 505 -31.72 5.92 -17.82
C LYS A 505 -31.08 5.46 -19.12
N VAL A 506 -31.84 4.86 -20.04
CA VAL A 506 -31.33 4.45 -21.35
C VAL A 506 -31.62 5.56 -22.37
N VAL A 507 -30.58 6.04 -23.05
CA VAL A 507 -30.66 7.08 -24.08
C VAL A 507 -30.13 6.51 -25.38
N VAL A 508 -30.99 6.37 -26.38
CA VAL A 508 -30.58 5.95 -27.73
C VAL A 508 -30.37 7.20 -28.58
N ILE A 509 -29.20 7.33 -29.18
CA ILE A 509 -28.80 8.44 -30.04
C ILE A 509 -28.59 7.89 -31.45
N ARG A 510 -29.43 8.35 -32.37
CA ARG A 510 -29.26 8.11 -33.81
C ARG A 510 -28.65 9.34 -34.44
N GLU A 511 -27.47 9.21 -35.03
CA GLU A 511 -26.75 10.33 -35.66
C GLU A 511 -26.45 10.00 -37.12
N THR A 512 -26.71 10.94 -38.03
CA THR A 512 -26.29 10.86 -39.43
C THR A 512 -25.18 11.87 -39.67
N ARG A 513 -23.99 11.40 -40.06
CA ARG A 513 -22.85 12.26 -40.39
C ARG A 513 -22.69 12.37 -41.90
N ALA A 514 -22.86 13.58 -42.44
CA ALA A 514 -22.54 13.89 -43.84
C ALA A 514 -21.27 14.74 -43.88
N VAL A 515 -20.26 14.28 -44.63
CA VAL A 515 -18.97 14.96 -44.77
C VAL A 515 -18.75 15.26 -46.25
N GLU A 516 -18.68 16.54 -46.62
CA GLU A 516 -18.24 16.99 -47.94
C GLU A 516 -16.91 17.74 -47.82
N VAL A 517 -16.02 17.50 -48.77
CA VAL A 517 -14.73 18.18 -48.87
C VAL A 517 -14.78 19.08 -50.10
N ALA A 518 -14.83 20.39 -49.89
CA ALA A 518 -14.67 21.36 -50.97
C ALA A 518 -13.20 21.41 -51.41
N LYS A 519 -12.98 21.52 -52.72
CA LYS A 519 -11.64 21.53 -53.32
C LYS A 519 -11.08 22.93 -53.51
#